data_AF-A0AAE1B2C1-F1
#
_entry.id   AF-A0AAE1B2C1-F1
#
_cell.length_a   1.000
_cell.length_b   1.000
_cell.length_c   1.000
_cell.angle_alpha   90.00
_cell.angle_beta   90.00
_cell.angle_gamma   90.00
#
_symmetry.space_group_name_H-M   'P 1'
#
loop_
_entity.id
_entity.type
_entity.pdbx_description
1 polymer ?
#
loop_
_entity_poly.entity_id
_entity_poly.type
_entity_poly.pdbx_seq_one_letter_code
_entity_poly.pdbx_strand_id
1 'polypeptide(L)'
;LPPSAVGDCFADILFPRIPDDPRATLFSDYIVSTYIDEFSEFPPAIWASDNIKGRTTNACESFHFHFSKYFNCPHPNIFVFIEAADEEMKKSTLKIRESEKPQLWQDQRG
;
A
#
# COMPACT_ATOMS: atom_id res chain seq x y z
N LEU A 1 12.04 12.31 -7.08
CA LEU A 1 11.70 13.72 -6.81
C LEU A 1 11.21 13.78 -5.38
N PRO A 2 11.62 14.76 -4.56
CA PRO A 2 11.02 14.92 -3.24
C PRO A 2 9.52 15.21 -3.40
N PRO A 3 8.66 14.81 -2.45
CA PRO A 3 7.22 15.03 -2.51
C PRO A 3 6.82 16.46 -2.88
N SER A 4 7.52 17.46 -2.33
CA SER A 4 7.27 18.87 -2.57
C SER A 4 7.49 19.32 -4.01
N ALA A 5 8.33 18.63 -4.78
CA ALA A 5 8.66 18.99 -6.16
C ALA A 5 7.80 18.25 -7.20
N VAL A 6 6.89 17.38 -6.78
CA VAL A 6 6.08 16.56 -7.68
C VAL A 6 5.02 17.40 -8.40
N GLY A 7 4.33 18.30 -7.68
CA GLY A 7 3.34 19.20 -8.26
C GLY A 7 3.94 20.12 -9.33
N ASP A 8 5.03 20.80 -8.98
CA ASP A 8 5.76 21.68 -9.90
C ASP A 8 6.25 20.92 -11.14
N CYS A 9 6.82 19.72 -10.96
CA CYS A 9 7.23 18.86 -12.08
C CYS A 9 6.06 18.50 -12.99
N PHE A 10 4.89 18.18 -12.42
CA PHE A 10 3.70 17.89 -13.22
C PHE A 10 3.26 19.12 -14.03
N ALA A 11 3.16 20.28 -13.39
CA ALA A 11 2.72 21.53 -14.03
C ALA A 11 3.70 22.03 -15.11
N ASP A 12 5.00 21.96 -14.84
CA ASP A 12 6.02 22.57 -15.72
C ASP A 12 6.48 21.63 -16.84
N ILE A 13 6.42 20.30 -16.63
CA ILE A 13 6.99 19.33 -17.57
C ILE A 13 5.92 18.48 -18.24
N LEU A 14 4.95 17.97 -17.47
CA LEU A 14 3.98 16.99 -17.97
C LEU A 14 2.76 17.66 -18.57
N PHE A 15 2.19 18.66 -17.89
CA PHE A 15 0.99 19.37 -18.32
C PHE A 15 1.12 19.97 -19.73
N PRO A 16 2.23 20.62 -20.11
CA PRO A 16 2.39 21.18 -21.45
C PRO A 16 2.53 20.13 -22.56
N ARG A 17 2.74 18.86 -22.20
CA ARG A 17 2.89 17.74 -23.15
C ARG A 17 1.61 16.93 -23.30
N ILE A 18 0.56 17.26 -22.55
CA ILE A 18 -0.73 16.60 -22.67
C ILE A 18 -1.29 16.92 -24.06
N PRO A 19 -1.68 15.89 -24.86
CA PRO A 19 -2.32 16.12 -26.15
C PRO A 19 -3.62 16.90 -26.00
N ASP A 20 -3.97 17.68 -27.03
CA ASP A 20 -5.28 18.34 -27.13
C ASP A 20 -6.38 17.32 -27.44
N ASP A 21 -6.68 16.48 -26.44
CA ASP A 21 -7.69 15.43 -26.47
C ASP A 21 -8.46 15.47 -25.13
N PRO A 22 -9.80 15.62 -25.15
CA PRO A 22 -10.61 15.65 -23.93
C PRO A 22 -10.40 14.44 -23.01
N ARG A 23 -10.05 13.27 -23.55
CA ARG A 23 -9.74 12.07 -22.76
C ARG A 23 -8.41 12.21 -22.02
N ALA A 24 -7.43 12.85 -22.63
CA ALA A 24 -6.14 13.11 -22.02
C ALA A 24 -6.26 14.14 -20.90
N THR A 25 -7.09 15.18 -21.09
CA THR A 25 -7.45 16.14 -20.03
C THR A 25 -8.17 15.47 -18.86
N LEU A 26 -9.19 14.64 -19.14
CA LEU A 26 -9.90 13.90 -18.09
C LEU A 26 -8.96 13.01 -17.29
N PHE A 27 -8.04 12.33 -17.99
CA PHE A 27 -7.06 11.48 -17.35
C PHE A 27 -6.05 12.30 -16.53
N SER A 28 -5.61 13.47 -17.00
CA SER A 28 -4.73 14.33 -16.22
C SER A 28 -5.41 14.86 -14.96
N ASP A 29 -6.68 15.24 -15.04
CA ASP A 29 -7.45 15.71 -13.89
C ASP A 29 -7.59 14.61 -12.84
N TYR A 30 -7.85 13.38 -13.29
CA TYR A 30 -7.83 12.20 -12.42
C TYR A 30 -6.48 12.05 -11.73
N ILE A 31 -5.37 12.05 -12.48
CA ILE A 31 -4.03 11.91 -11.92
C ILE A 31 -3.75 13.01 -10.88
N VAL A 32 -4.14 14.26 -11.16
CA VAL A 32 -3.96 15.37 -10.23
C VAL A 32 -4.74 15.12 -8.94
N SER A 33 -6.04 14.84 -9.05
CA SER A 33 -6.93 14.63 -7.90
C SER A 33 -6.60 13.38 -7.08
N THR A 34 -5.99 12.37 -7.67
CA THR A 34 -5.70 11.09 -7.00
C THR A 34 -4.27 11.01 -6.48
N TYR A 35 -3.29 11.65 -7.12
CA TYR A 35 -1.88 11.44 -6.81
C TYR A 35 -1.00 12.67 -6.64
N ILE A 36 -1.35 13.82 -7.23
CA ILE A 36 -0.44 14.98 -7.30
C ILE A 36 -0.82 16.07 -6.29
N ASP A 37 -2.11 16.34 -6.14
CA ASP A 37 -2.60 17.35 -5.20
C ASP A 37 -2.19 17.01 -3.76
N GLU A 38 -1.93 18.04 -2.96
CA GLU A 38 -1.57 17.88 -1.55
C GLU A 38 -2.68 17.22 -0.71
N PHE A 39 -3.94 17.36 -1.14
CA PHE A 39 -5.15 16.75 -0.57
C PHE A 39 -5.67 15.58 -1.40
N SER A 40 -4.88 15.05 -2.32
CA SER A 40 -5.28 13.88 -3.11
C SER A 40 -5.45 12.62 -2.24
N GLU A 41 -6.11 11.59 -2.79
CA GLU A 41 -6.32 10.32 -2.09
C GLU A 41 -4.99 9.64 -1.72
N PHE A 42 -3.98 9.78 -2.59
CA PHE A 42 -2.64 9.26 -2.40
C PHE A 42 -1.60 10.35 -2.66
N PRO A 43 -1.39 11.29 -1.72
CA PRO A 43 -0.56 12.46 -1.96
C PRO A 43 0.90 12.09 -2.15
N PRO A 44 1.71 12.97 -2.79
CA PRO A 44 3.13 12.72 -3.03
C PRO A 44 3.92 12.38 -1.76
N ALA A 45 3.52 12.89 -0.60
CA ALA A 45 4.13 12.55 0.69
C ALA A 45 4.05 11.05 1.02
N ILE A 46 3.02 10.37 0.51
CA ILE A 46 2.93 8.92 0.56
C ILE A 46 3.92 8.34 -0.44
N TRP A 47 3.75 8.51 -1.76
CA TRP A 47 4.46 7.67 -2.74
C TRP A 47 5.80 8.20 -3.27
N ALA A 48 6.04 9.49 -3.23
CA ALA A 48 7.29 10.12 -3.68
C ALA A 48 8.29 10.33 -2.53
N SER A 49 7.92 9.99 -1.29
CA SER A 49 8.81 10.07 -0.14
C SER A 49 9.88 8.99 -0.21
N ASP A 50 11.14 9.40 -0.04
CA ASP A 50 12.31 8.52 0.00
C ASP A 50 12.39 7.72 1.34
N ASN A 51 11.43 7.95 2.23
CA ASN A 51 11.33 7.19 3.48
C ASN A 51 10.68 5.83 3.20
N ILE A 52 11.53 4.84 2.89
CA ILE A 52 11.19 3.42 2.67
C ILE A 52 10.70 2.72 3.97
N LYS A 53 10.33 3.45 5.03
CA LYS A 53 9.74 2.84 6.22
C LYS A 53 8.28 2.51 5.94
N GLY A 54 7.98 1.23 5.73
CA GLY A 54 6.61 0.71 5.58
C GLY A 54 6.13 0.44 4.15
N ARG A 55 6.99 0.59 3.13
CA ARG A 55 6.67 0.25 1.72
C ARG A 55 7.14 -1.14 1.30
N THR A 56 7.10 -2.13 2.18
CA THR A 56 7.45 -3.50 1.81
C THR A 56 6.19 -4.26 1.43
N THR A 57 6.09 -4.72 0.18
CA THR A 57 5.05 -5.67 -0.26
C THR A 57 5.21 -7.03 0.40
N ASN A 58 6.35 -7.28 1.06
CA ASN A 58 6.68 -8.51 1.80
C ASN A 58 5.54 -9.02 2.68
N ALA A 59 4.78 -8.13 3.34
CA ALA A 59 3.65 -8.54 4.18
C ALA A 59 2.50 -9.12 3.34
N CYS A 60 2.09 -8.43 2.28
CA CYS A 60 1.04 -8.88 1.37
C CYS A 60 1.49 -10.13 0.58
N GLU A 61 2.70 -10.13 0.05
CA GLU A 61 3.29 -11.28 -0.64
C GLU A 61 3.38 -12.51 0.27
N SER A 62 3.83 -12.33 1.52
CA SER A 62 3.89 -13.43 2.49
C SER A 62 2.50 -13.94 2.83
N PHE A 63 1.50 -13.06 3.00
CA PHE A 63 0.12 -13.47 3.22
C PHE A 63 -0.41 -14.29 2.03
N HIS A 64 -0.29 -13.79 0.80
CA HIS A 64 -0.74 -14.50 -0.39
C HIS A 64 -0.01 -15.83 -0.60
N PHE A 65 1.30 -15.88 -0.33
CA PHE A 65 2.08 -17.12 -0.42
C PHE A 65 1.63 -18.16 0.61
N HIS A 66 1.27 -17.75 1.82
CA HIS A 66 0.79 -18.68 2.85
C HIS A 66 -0.66 -19.11 2.59
N PHE A 67 -1.52 -18.14 2.26
CA PHE A 67 -2.93 -18.36 1.99
C PHE A 67 -3.16 -19.24 0.76
N SER A 68 -2.36 -19.08 -0.31
CA SER A 68 -2.47 -19.92 -1.51
C SER A 68 -2.16 -21.41 -1.27
N LYS A 69 -1.35 -21.76 -0.25
CA LYS A 69 -1.04 -23.17 0.07
C LYS A 69 -2.25 -23.98 0.51
N TYR A 70 -3.30 -23.32 0.99
CA TYR A 70 -4.55 -23.97 1.38
C TYR A 70 -5.41 -24.38 0.17
N PHE A 71 -5.11 -23.86 -1.02
CA PHE A 71 -5.91 -24.04 -2.23
C PHE A 71 -5.14 -24.80 -3.30
N ASN A 72 -5.11 -26.13 -3.18
CA ASN A 72 -4.53 -27.03 -4.19
C ASN A 72 -5.56 -27.51 -5.23
N CYS A 73 -6.79 -26.98 -5.18
CA CYS A 73 -7.89 -27.33 -6.08
C CYS A 73 -8.50 -26.03 -6.64
N PRO A 74 -8.88 -25.98 -7.93
CA PRO A 74 -9.52 -24.81 -8.55
C PRO A 74 -10.82 -24.36 -7.86
N HIS A 75 -11.52 -25.27 -7.17
CA HIS A 75 -12.79 -25.01 -6.49
C HIS A 75 -12.76 -25.58 -5.07
N PRO A 76 -12.06 -24.92 -4.14
CA PRO A 76 -12.05 -25.34 -2.74
C PRO A 76 -13.45 -25.17 -2.15
N ASN A 77 -13.83 -26.09 -1.27
CA ASN A 77 -15.09 -25.97 -0.53
C ASN A 77 -15.08 -24.66 0.29
N ILE A 78 -16.21 -23.94 0.33
CA ILE A 78 -16.31 -22.66 1.03
C ILE A 78 -15.97 -22.75 2.53
N PHE A 79 -16.24 -23.88 3.18
CA PHE A 79 -15.87 -24.11 4.57
C PHE A 79 -14.35 -24.23 4.74
N VAL A 80 -13.66 -24.86 3.78
CA VAL A 80 -12.19 -24.94 3.75
C VAL A 80 -11.57 -23.56 3.53
N PHE A 81 -12.21 -22.73 2.70
CA PHE A 81 -11.78 -21.34 2.50
C PHE A 81 -11.90 -20.51 3.79
N ILE A 82 -13.03 -20.60 4.48
CA ILE A 82 -13.25 -19.88 5.75
C ILE A 82 -12.23 -20.31 6.81
N GLU A 83 -11.99 -21.62 6.94
CA GLU A 83 -11.00 -22.15 7.89
C GLU A 83 -9.58 -21.68 7.58
N ALA A 84 -9.17 -21.71 6.31
CA ALA A 84 -7.87 -21.19 5.88
C ALA A 84 -7.70 -19.69 6.17
N ALA A 85 -8.76 -18.90 5.98
CA ALA A 85 -8.73 -17.47 6.27
C ALA A 85 -8.60 -17.19 7.78
N ASP A 86 -9.36 -17.91 8.60
CA ASP A 86 -9.30 -17.80 10.06
C ASP A 86 -7.91 -18.20 10.60
N GLU A 87 -7.32 -19.27 10.07
CA GLU A 87 -5.96 -19.71 10.43
C GLU A 87 -4.87 -18.68 10.09
N GLU A 88 -4.90 -18.10 8.89
CA GLU A 88 -3.92 -17.06 8.52
C GLU A 88 -4.12 -15.75 9.30
N MET A 89 -5.37 -15.41 9.63
CA MET A 89 -5.67 -14.28 10.51
C MET A 89 -5.09 -14.51 11.92
N LYS A 90 -5.31 -15.68 12.53
CA LYS A 90 -4.74 -16.02 13.85
C LYS A 90 -3.22 -15.91 13.87
N LYS A 91 -2.53 -16.46 12.88
CA LYS A 91 -1.06 -16.38 12.77
C LYS A 91 -0.57 -14.94 12.66
N SER A 92 -1.25 -14.12 11.87
CA SER A 92 -0.91 -12.71 11.70
C SER A 92 -1.10 -11.94 13.01
N THR A 93 -2.21 -12.14 13.71
CA THR A 93 -2.48 -11.51 15.01
C THR A 93 -1.48 -11.94 16.10
N LEU A 94 -1.08 -13.20 16.12
CA LEU A 94 -0.05 -13.69 17.06
C LEU A 94 1.29 -13.00 16.81
N LYS A 95 1.75 -12.89 15.56
CA LYS A 95 2.99 -12.19 15.21
C LYS A 95 2.95 -10.71 15.59
N ILE A 96 1.82 -10.03 15.36
CA ILE A 96 1.64 -8.62 15.76
C ILE A 96 1.79 -8.49 17.28
N ARG A 97 1.07 -9.33 18.05
CA ARG A 97 1.17 -9.35 19.52
C ARG A 97 2.57 -9.63 20.03
N GLU A 98 3.32 -10.52 19.37
CA GLU A 98 4.70 -10.81 19.71
C GLU A 98 5.64 -9.63 19.39
N SER A 99 5.37 -8.90 18.31
CA SER A 99 6.13 -7.70 17.92
C SER A 99 5.85 -6.46 18.78
N GLU A 100 4.75 -6.44 19.54
CA GLU A 100 4.39 -5.37 20.49
C GLU A 100 5.05 -5.55 21.87
N LYS A 101 5.34 -6.80 22.28
CA LYS A 101 5.99 -7.12 23.57
C LYS A 101 7.39 -6.49 23.79
N PRO A 102 8.22 -6.16 22.79
CA PRO A 102 9.53 -5.55 23.01
C PRO A 102 9.50 -4.10 23.52
N GLN A 103 8.38 -3.38 23.44
CA GLN A 103 8.31 -1.98 23.89
C GLN A 103 8.13 -1.82 25.41
N LEU A 104 7.51 -2.80 26.08
CA LEU A 104 7.23 -2.72 27.53
C LEU A 104 8.47 -2.88 28.42
N TRP A 105 9.55 -3.49 27.91
CA TRP A 105 10.80 -3.70 28.68
C TRP A 105 11.79 -2.53 28.56
N GLN A 106 11.56 -1.58 27.65
CA GLN A 106 12.41 -0.39 27.51
C GLN A 106 11.91 0.79 28.35
N ASP A 107 10.61 0.85 28.65
CA ASP A 107 9.98 1.94 29.42
C ASP A 107 10.11 1.77 30.95
N GLN A 108 10.54 0.58 31.42
CA GLN A 108 10.72 0.28 32.86
C GLN A 108 12.15 0.52 33.38
N ARG A 109 13.01 1.21 32.60
CA ARG A 109 14.38 1.61 33.01
C ARG A 109 14.58 3.13 32.99
N GLY A 110 13.55 3.87 33.41
CA GLY A 110 13.62 5.30 33.74
C GLY A 110 13.76 5.52 35.24
#